data_AF-A0A3N5Q6S6-F1
#
_entry.id   AF-A0A3N5Q6S6-F1
#
_cell.length_a   1.000
_cell.length_b   1.000
_cell.length_c   1.000
_cell.angle_alpha   90.00
_cell.angle_beta   90.00
_cell.angle_gamma   90.00
#
_symmetry.space_group_name_H-M   'P 1'
#
loop_
_entity.id
_entity.type
_entity.pdbx_description
1 polymer ?
#
loop_
_entity_poly.entity_id
_entity_poly.type
_entity_poly.pdbx_seq_one_letter_code
_entity_poly.pdbx_strand_id
1 'polypeptide(L)' 'MDNTQVLYPRLLETRIAEAMADTPVVLVAGPRQAGKTTLVRQIAAQEMRYLTLDDELTLLAAKEDPVGLIRS' A
#
# COMPACT_ATOMS: atom_id res chain seq x y z
N MET A 1 12.56 24.68 -9.29
CA MET A 1 13.27 23.49 -9.77
C MET A 1 12.40 22.31 -9.44
N ASP A 2 11.58 21.89 -10.40
CA ASP A 2 10.62 20.82 -10.20
C ASP A 2 11.38 19.49 -10.28
N ASN A 3 11.85 19.01 -9.13
CA ASN A 3 12.66 17.82 -9.04
C ASN A 3 11.72 16.60 -8.99
N THR A 4 11.05 16.34 -10.11
CA THR A 4 10.23 15.14 -10.26
C THR A 4 11.19 13.95 -10.34
N GLN A 5 11.57 13.42 -9.18
CA GLN A 5 12.41 12.22 -9.11
C GLN A 5 11.68 11.09 -9.83
N VAL A 6 12.20 10.74 -11.01
CA VAL A 6 11.70 9.60 -11.78
C VAL A 6 11.99 8.34 -10.96
N LEU A 7 10.92 7.73 -10.44
CA LEU A 7 11.02 6.45 -9.75
C LEU A 7 11.39 5.36 -10.74
N TYR A 8 12.26 4.44 -10.35
CA TYR A 8 12.58 3.28 -11.16
C TYR A 8 11.35 2.42 -11.42
N PRO A 9 11.23 1.79 -12.61
CA PRO A 9 10.16 0.85 -12.92
C PRO A 9 10.05 -0.26 -11.87
N ARG A 10 8.84 -0.55 -11.41
CA ARG A 10 8.58 -1.59 -10.40
C ARG A 10 8.12 -2.87 -11.06
N LEU A 11 9.06 -3.79 -11.29
CA LEU A 11 8.77 -5.06 -11.98
C LEU A 11 7.73 -5.96 -11.26
N LEU A 12 7.51 -5.76 -9.97
CA LEU A 12 6.51 -6.51 -9.20
C LEU A 12 5.08 -5.97 -9.34
N GLU A 13 4.89 -4.80 -9.95
CA GLU A 13 3.57 -4.17 -10.09
C GLU A 13 2.56 -5.09 -10.79
N THR A 14 2.95 -5.66 -11.94
CA THR A 14 2.10 -6.59 -12.70
C THR A 14 1.69 -7.81 -11.88
N ARG A 15 2.62 -8.40 -11.11
CA ARG A 15 2.32 -9.57 -10.27
C ARG A 15 1.36 -9.24 -9.12
N ILE A 16 1.45 -8.02 -8.58
CA ILE A 16 0.52 -7.58 -7.53
C ILE A 16 -0.88 -7.39 -8.12
N ALA A 17 -0.98 -6.79 -9.31
CA ALA A 17 -2.26 -6.62 -10.00
C ALA A 17 -2.92 -7.98 -10.33
N GLU A 18 -2.15 -8.93 -10.85
CA GLU A 18 -2.61 -10.31 -11.09
C GLU A 18 -3.11 -10.99 -9.81
N ALA A 19 -2.32 -10.89 -8.72
CA ALA A 19 -2.69 -11.48 -7.45
C ALA A 19 -3.96 -10.85 -6.85
N MET A 20 -4.13 -9.53 -6.94
CA MET A 20 -5.32 -8.82 -6.46
C MET A 20 -6.58 -9.16 -7.26
N ALA A 21 -6.45 -9.49 -8.54
CA ALA A 21 -7.56 -9.91 -9.38
C ALA A 21 -8.07 -11.32 -9.02
N ASP A 22 -7.17 -12.20 -8.53
CA ASP A 22 -7.50 -13.56 -8.09
C ASP A 22 -7.93 -13.62 -6.62
N THR A 23 -7.11 -13.07 -5.72
CA THR A 23 -7.32 -13.04 -4.27
C THR A 23 -7.15 -11.60 -3.75
N PRO A 24 -8.18 -10.97 -3.17
CA PRO A 24 -8.16 -9.53 -2.85
C PRO A 24 -7.21 -9.14 -1.68
N VAL A 25 -6.40 -10.08 -1.18
CA VAL A 25 -5.45 -9.87 -0.08
C VAL A 25 -4.06 -10.28 -0.55
N VAL A 26 -3.16 -9.31 -0.65
CA VAL A 26 -1.77 -9.53 -1.09
C VAL A 26 -0.79 -9.06 -0.02
N LEU A 27 0.15 -9.94 0.37
CA LEU A 27 1.27 -9.60 1.25
C LEU A 27 2.53 -9.27 0.42
N VAL A 28 3.03 -8.05 0.56
CA VAL A 28 4.31 -7.64 -0.08
C VAL A 28 5.46 -7.77 0.92
N ALA A 29 6.23 -8.86 0.81
CA ALA A 29 7.38 -9.14 1.66
C ALA A 29 8.73 -8.84 0.96
N GLY A 30 9.79 -8.60 1.74
CA GLY A 30 11.15 -8.41 1.22
C GLY A 30 12.08 -7.63 2.15
N PRO A 31 13.39 -7.52 1.82
CA PRO A 31 14.42 -6.92 2.68
C PRO A 31 14.13 -5.48 3.13
N ARG A 32 14.80 -5.04 4.21
CA ARG A 32 14.75 -3.64 4.66
C ARG A 32 15.20 -2.73 3.50
N GLN A 33 14.56 -1.57 3.35
CA GLN A 33 14.89 -0.56 2.33
C GLN A 33 14.75 -1.01 0.85
N ALA A 34 14.11 -2.14 0.56
CA ALA A 34 13.82 -2.57 -0.82
C ALA A 34 12.76 -1.73 -1.56
N GLY A 35 12.21 -0.67 -0.94
CA GLY A 35 11.20 0.20 -1.56
C GLY A 35 9.78 -0.35 -1.57
N LYS A 36 9.44 -1.28 -0.66
CA LYS A 36 8.11 -1.90 -0.56
C LYS A 36 6.99 -0.87 -0.35
N THR A 37 7.18 0.07 0.57
CA THR A 37 6.21 1.15 0.83
C THR A 37 6.02 2.03 -0.41
N THR A 38 7.08 2.30 -1.15
CA THR A 38 7.00 3.06 -2.41
C THR A 38 6.15 2.33 -3.44
N LEU A 39 6.39 1.02 -3.63
CA LEU A 39 5.59 0.19 -4.54
C LEU A 39 4.11 0.19 -4.17
N VAL A 40 3.77 -0.11 -2.90
CA VAL A 40 2.37 -0.15 -2.45
C VAL A 40 1.69 1.21 -2.61
N ARG A 41 2.40 2.32 -2.34
CA ARG A 41 1.86 3.67 -2.54
C ARG A 41 1.63 4.01 -4.02
N GLN A 42 2.52 3.57 -4.93
CA GLN A 42 2.34 3.76 -6.37
C GLN A 42 1.09 3.02 -6.88
N ILE A 43 0.86 1.80 -6.40
CA ILE A 43 -0.33 1.02 -6.74
C ILE A 43 -1.59 1.68 -6.14
N ALA A 44 -1.54 2.10 -4.88
CA ALA A 44 -2.68 2.73 -4.21
C ALA A 44 -3.10 4.07 -4.84
N ALA A 45 -2.15 4.84 -5.38
CA ALA A 45 -2.42 6.11 -6.04
C ALA A 45 -3.37 5.97 -7.26
N GLN A 46 -3.56 4.75 -7.78
CA GLN A 46 -4.42 4.53 -8.93
C GLN A 46 -5.91 4.61 -8.57
N GLU A 47 -6.34 4.14 -7.39
CA GLU A 47 -7.77 4.16 -6.97
C GLU A 47 -8.05 3.64 -5.55
N MET A 48 -7.03 3.49 -4.68
CA MET A 48 -7.20 2.88 -3.35
C MET A 48 -6.89 3.83 -2.20
N ARG A 49 -7.64 3.68 -1.10
CA ARG A 49 -7.32 4.34 0.17
C ARG A 49 -6.06 3.72 0.78
N TYR A 50 -5.02 4.52 0.98
CA TYR A 50 -3.81 4.10 1.67
C TYR A 50 -3.94 4.36 3.17
N LEU A 51 -3.96 3.31 3.98
CA LEU A 51 -3.94 3.36 5.44
C LEU A 51 -2.60 2.83 5.96
N THR A 52 -2.09 3.43 7.03
CA THR A 52 -0.89 2.96 7.72
C THR A 52 -1.16 2.83 9.22
N LEU A 53 -0.74 1.71 9.80
CA LEU A 53 -0.80 1.50 11.25
C LEU A 53 0.32 2.22 12.01
N ASP A 54 1.21 2.92 11.30
CA ASP A 54 2.17 3.86 11.90
C ASP A 54 1.48 5.15 12.39
N ASP A 55 0.28 5.45 11.86
CA ASP A 55 -0.56 6.54 12.36
C ASP A 55 -1.34 6.06 13.58
N GLU A 56 -1.18 6.75 14.71
CA GLU A 56 -1.70 6.30 16.01
C GLU A 56 -3.23 6.24 16.03
N LEU A 57 -3.90 7.19 15.36
CA LEU A 57 -5.36 7.19 15.25
C LEU A 57 -5.86 6.04 14.39
N THR A 58 -5.20 5.77 13.26
CA THR A 58 -5.50 4.62 12.39
C THR A 58 -5.27 3.30 13.13
N LEU A 59 -4.18 3.19 13.90
CA LEU A 59 -3.92 2.01 14.73
C LEU A 59 -4.98 1.81 15.81
N LEU A 60 -5.39 2.88 16.49
CA LEU A 60 -6.44 2.83 17.50
C LEU A 60 -7.77 2.40 16.88
N ALA A 61 -8.16 3.01 15.75
CA ALA A 61 -9.38 2.64 15.03
C ALA A 61 -9.36 1.17 14.58
N ALA A 62 -8.23 0.67 14.08
CA ALA A 62 -8.08 -0.73 13.69
C ALA A 62 -8.25 -1.70 14.86
N LYS A 63 -7.87 -1.30 16.08
CA LYS A 63 -7.99 -2.11 17.30
C LYS A 63 -9.39 -2.06 17.90
N GLU A 64 -10.00 -0.88 17.97
CA GLU A 64 -11.27 -0.66 18.66
C GLU A 64 -12.50 -0.93 17.78
N ASP A 65 -12.46 -0.56 16.49
CA ASP A 65 -13.55 -0.79 15.52
C ASP A 65 -13.00 -1.07 14.10
N PRO A 66 -12.50 -2.29 13.83
CA PRO A 66 -11.94 -2.64 12.52
C PRO A 66 -12.99 -2.60 11.39
N VAL A 67 -14.26 -2.85 11.69
CA VAL A 67 -15.33 -2.83 10.68
C VAL A 67 -15.67 -1.39 10.30
N GLY A 68 -15.76 -0.50 11.30
CA GLY A 68 -15.93 0.94 11.09
C GLY A 68 -14.76 1.55 10.33
N LEU A 69 -13.52 1.14 10.63
CA LEU A 69 -12.34 1.59 9.89
C LEU A 69 -12.46 1.29 8.38
N ILE A 70 -12.84 0.06 8.01
CA ILE A 70 -12.97 -0.37 6.60
C ILE A 70 -14.10 0.38 5.87
N ARG A 71 -15.17 0.78 6.58
CA ARG A 71 -16.35 1.45 6.00
C ARG A 71 -16.27 2.98 5.97
N SER A 72 -15.21 3.58 6.50
CA SER A 72 -14.99 5.04 6.51
C SER A 72 -14.39 5.57 5.20
#